data_AF-A0A5P2FZX4-F1
#
_entry.id   AF-A0A5P2FZX4-F1
#
_cell.length_a   1.000
_cell.length_b   1.000
_cell.length_c   1.000
_cell.angle_alpha   90.00
_cell.angle_beta   90.00
_cell.angle_gamma   90.00
#
_symmetry.space_group_name_H-M   'P 1'
#
loop_
_entity.id
_entity.type
_entity.pdbx_description
1 polymer ?
#
loop_
_entity_poly.entity_id
_entity_poly.type
_entity_poly.pdbx_seq_one_letter_code
_entity_poly.pdbx_strand_id
1 'polypeptide(L)'
;MKAAINLIIILLFLAPKNLRSQINDSISTKENQKGTFNSSFSLNRSWSPDEFQIVIDSLNAHFNDKNFHPPILENNDSSILNKLTTFKEYWFLENSLLKPKDKISAIMQIYKPLSVLMSNYYRVGNSKNGKLVYEKEISSLGGIIFKFTISQFKQFDNFFSDSIHPTEIQLDGLKKMLHGTNTMLAGYLIIFEKDYNQFSNSSICEMCKSFQELFDFMYSREDIQTKLEFNKRIKLLKKNSTFFCIREILKNK
;
A
#
# COMPACT_ATOMS: atom_id res chain seq x y z
N MET A 1 -4.93 16.93 23.82
CA MET A 1 -5.23 15.58 24.38
C MET A 1 -5.39 14.50 23.31
N LYS A 2 -6.20 14.69 22.25
CA LYS A 2 -6.36 13.70 21.14
C LYS A 2 -5.04 13.26 20.47
N ALA A 3 -4.11 14.20 20.23
CA ALA A 3 -2.81 13.90 19.64
C ALA A 3 -1.89 13.04 20.53
N ALA A 4 -2.01 13.16 21.87
CA ALA A 4 -1.18 12.41 22.81
C ALA A 4 -1.65 10.95 22.98
N ILE A 5 -2.93 10.67 22.76
CA ILE A 5 -3.51 9.32 22.88
C ILE A 5 -3.19 8.48 21.63
N ASN A 6 -3.27 9.08 20.42
CA ASN A 6 -2.82 8.43 19.19
C ASN A 6 -1.32 8.08 19.27
N LEU A 7 -0.52 8.94 19.88
CA LEU A 7 0.91 8.74 20.13
C LEU A 7 1.18 7.52 21.03
N ILE A 8 0.44 7.36 22.13
CA ILE A 8 0.63 6.27 23.10
C ILE A 8 0.30 4.90 22.48
N ILE A 9 -0.75 4.81 21.66
CA ILE A 9 -1.14 3.58 20.97
C ILE A 9 -0.07 3.18 19.94
N ILE A 10 0.50 4.15 19.21
CA ILE A 10 1.57 3.89 18.25
C ILE A 10 2.87 3.52 18.97
N LEU A 11 3.18 4.19 20.09
CA LEU A 11 4.32 3.82 20.95
C LEU A 11 4.18 2.40 21.53
N LEU A 12 2.97 1.95 21.85
CA LEU A 12 2.71 0.55 22.25
C LEU A 12 3.05 -0.47 21.15
N PHE A 13 2.85 -0.12 19.88
CA PHE A 13 3.18 -1.00 18.75
C PHE A 13 4.62 -0.87 18.25
N LEU A 14 5.29 0.26 18.51
CA LEU A 14 6.68 0.52 18.11
C LEU A 14 7.71 0.21 19.19
N ALA A 15 7.30 0.07 20.46
CA ALA A 15 8.23 -0.16 21.55
C ALA A 15 8.67 -1.64 21.68
N PRO A 16 9.93 -1.90 22.09
CA PRO A 16 10.44 -3.23 22.42
C PRO A 16 9.55 -3.93 23.47
N LYS A 17 9.51 -5.28 23.46
CA LYS A 17 8.67 -6.10 24.36
C LYS A 17 8.68 -5.63 25.83
N ASN A 18 9.82 -5.17 26.31
CA ASN A 18 10.06 -4.77 27.71
C ASN A 18 9.35 -3.47 28.09
N LEU A 19 9.11 -2.56 27.12
CA LEU A 19 8.36 -1.32 27.33
C LEU A 19 6.85 -1.57 27.24
N ARG A 20 6.42 -2.56 26.43
CA ARG A 20 4.99 -2.90 26.26
C ARG A 20 4.34 -3.36 27.56
N SER A 21 5.05 -4.11 28.41
CA SER A 21 4.51 -4.52 29.72
C SER A 21 4.35 -3.33 30.66
N GLN A 22 5.33 -2.42 30.71
CA GLN A 22 5.29 -1.23 31.57
C GLN A 22 4.18 -0.24 31.17
N ILE A 23 3.89 -0.12 29.87
CA ILE A 23 2.80 0.75 29.38
C ILE A 23 1.42 0.11 29.62
N ASN A 24 1.28 -1.21 29.48
CA ASN A 24 0.03 -1.91 29.83
C ASN A 24 -0.30 -1.77 31.33
N ASP A 25 0.71 -1.84 32.21
CA ASP A 25 0.53 -1.67 33.66
C ASP A 25 0.18 -0.24 34.08
N SER A 26 0.55 0.76 33.26
CA SER A 26 0.26 2.18 33.54
C SER A 26 -1.02 2.70 32.88
N ILE A 27 -1.58 1.98 31.91
CA ILE A 27 -2.91 2.25 31.33
C ILE A 27 -4.02 1.72 32.23
N SER A 28 -3.86 0.52 32.81
CA SER A 28 -4.84 -0.08 33.73
C SER A 28 -5.07 0.76 35.00
N THR A 29 -4.10 1.59 35.39
CA THR A 29 -4.19 2.50 36.55
C THR A 29 -4.87 3.84 36.24
N LYS A 30 -5.15 4.19 34.98
CA LYS A 30 -5.75 5.48 34.58
C LYS A 30 -7.17 5.40 34.01
N GLU A 31 -7.76 4.22 33.88
CA GLU A 31 -9.09 4.02 33.26
C GLU A 31 -10.29 4.51 34.10
N ASN A 32 -10.09 5.07 35.31
CA ASN A 32 -11.20 5.44 36.19
C ASN A 32 -11.75 6.88 36.06
N GLN A 33 -11.41 7.65 35.03
CA GLN A 33 -12.03 8.97 34.85
C GLN A 33 -12.46 9.28 33.42
N LYS A 34 -13.78 9.13 33.21
CA LYS A 34 -14.67 9.85 32.29
C LYS A 34 -14.39 9.77 30.78
N GLY A 35 -15.27 9.00 30.13
CA GLY A 35 -15.58 9.09 28.71
C GLY A 35 -15.15 7.85 27.96
N THR A 36 -16.07 6.91 27.80
CA THR A 36 -15.97 5.67 27.01
C THR A 36 -15.22 5.86 25.68
N PHE A 37 -13.92 5.57 25.70
CA PHE A 37 -13.13 5.17 24.55
C PHE A 37 -12.62 3.77 24.86
N ASN A 38 -13.37 2.76 24.42
CA ASN A 38 -13.00 1.35 24.56
C ASN A 38 -11.65 1.08 23.87
N SER A 39 -10.57 0.93 24.66
CA SER A 39 -9.66 -0.24 24.70
C SER A 39 -9.26 -1.04 23.42
N SER A 40 -9.50 -0.62 22.18
CA SER A 40 -9.64 -1.63 21.10
C SER A 40 -8.87 -1.46 19.79
N PHE A 41 -7.77 -0.69 19.70
CA PHE A 41 -6.84 -0.88 18.57
C PHE A 41 -6.03 -2.16 18.79
N SER A 42 -6.63 -3.31 18.47
CA SER A 42 -5.96 -4.61 18.49
C SER A 42 -5.62 -5.04 17.07
N LEU A 43 -4.44 -5.64 16.88
CA LEU A 43 -4.05 -6.23 15.60
C LEU A 43 -4.89 -7.46 15.25
N ASN A 44 -5.55 -8.08 16.22
CA ASN A 44 -6.26 -9.34 16.06
C ASN A 44 -7.71 -9.19 15.58
N ARG A 45 -8.20 -7.97 15.36
CA ARG A 45 -9.55 -7.72 14.82
C ARG A 45 -9.51 -7.00 13.48
N SER A 46 -10.59 -7.07 12.73
CA SER A 46 -10.78 -6.27 11.52
C SER A 46 -10.87 -4.77 11.86
N TRP A 47 -10.25 -3.95 11.00
CA TRP A 47 -10.29 -2.48 11.10
C TRP A 47 -11.26 -1.91 10.06
N SER A 48 -11.91 -0.81 10.42
CA SER A 48 -12.68 0.04 9.50
C SER A 48 -11.75 0.89 8.63
N PRO A 49 -12.24 1.45 7.51
CA PRO A 49 -11.43 2.33 6.67
C PRO A 49 -10.83 3.53 7.41
N ASP A 50 -11.61 4.17 8.30
CA ASP A 50 -11.16 5.30 9.12
C ASP A 50 -10.02 4.90 10.07
N GLU A 51 -10.08 3.69 10.64
CA GLU A 51 -9.02 3.18 11.52
C GLU A 51 -7.71 2.94 10.76
N PHE A 52 -7.78 2.38 9.55
CA PHE A 52 -6.60 2.28 8.67
C PHE A 52 -6.03 3.66 8.38
N GLN A 53 -6.87 4.63 7.99
CA GLN A 53 -6.43 5.98 7.70
C GLN A 53 -5.73 6.63 8.91
N ILE A 54 -6.34 6.58 10.09
CA ILE A 54 -5.79 7.15 11.33
C ILE A 54 -4.40 6.59 11.62
N VAL A 55 -4.23 5.28 11.49
CA VAL A 55 -2.94 4.61 11.73
C VAL A 55 -1.89 5.06 10.71
N ILE A 56 -2.24 5.07 9.42
CA ILE A 56 -1.31 5.46 8.35
C ILE A 56 -0.91 6.93 8.47
N ASP A 57 -1.87 7.82 8.68
CA ASP A 57 -1.63 9.26 8.86
C ASP A 57 -0.74 9.53 10.06
N SER A 58 -0.95 8.79 11.15
CA SER A 58 -0.12 8.95 12.33
C SER A 58 1.31 8.46 12.10
N LEU A 59 1.51 7.34 11.39
CA LEU A 59 2.86 6.93 10.97
C LEU A 59 3.52 8.02 10.12
N ASN A 60 2.81 8.54 9.11
CA ASN A 60 3.30 9.59 8.23
C ASN A 60 3.76 10.86 8.97
N ALA A 61 3.02 11.27 10.00
CA ALA A 61 3.36 12.45 10.80
C ALA A 61 4.72 12.34 11.50
N HIS A 62 5.17 11.12 11.82
CA HIS A 62 6.42 10.88 12.53
C HIS A 62 7.66 10.80 11.65
N PHE A 63 7.53 10.69 10.32
CA PHE A 63 8.70 10.62 9.42
C PHE A 63 9.51 11.92 9.33
N ASN A 64 9.06 13.00 9.96
CA ASN A 64 9.82 14.25 10.10
C ASN A 64 10.61 14.32 11.42
N ASP A 65 10.35 13.40 12.36
CA ASP A 65 11.09 13.30 13.61
C ASP A 65 12.39 12.52 13.38
N LYS A 66 13.53 13.13 13.72
CA LYS A 66 14.86 12.53 13.54
C LYS A 66 15.09 11.32 14.44
N ASN A 67 14.36 11.20 15.55
CA ASN A 67 14.47 10.09 16.49
C ASN A 67 13.48 8.96 16.19
N PHE A 68 12.61 9.15 15.20
CA PHE A 68 11.65 8.13 14.81
C PHE A 68 12.33 7.08 13.95
N HIS A 69 12.27 5.83 14.41
CA HIS A 69 12.59 4.66 13.61
C HIS A 69 11.28 4.06 13.08
N PRO A 70 11.03 4.12 11.76
CA PRO A 70 9.87 3.50 11.17
C PRO A 70 9.77 2.02 11.54
N PRO A 71 8.56 1.49 11.74
CA PRO A 71 8.39 0.05 11.94
C PRO A 71 8.97 -0.72 10.75
N ILE A 72 9.38 -1.97 11.01
CA ILE A 72 9.90 -2.89 10.00
C ILE A 72 8.94 -4.08 9.94
N LEU A 73 8.74 -4.62 8.75
CA LEU A 73 8.02 -5.85 8.51
C LEU A 73 8.83 -7.03 9.07
N GLU A 74 8.41 -7.48 10.24
CA GLU A 74 8.92 -8.72 10.83
C GLU A 74 8.23 -9.94 10.19
N ASN A 75 8.86 -11.12 10.25
CA ASN A 75 8.25 -12.38 9.82
C ASN A 75 7.08 -12.84 10.73
N ASN A 76 6.51 -11.94 11.54
CA ASN A 76 5.45 -12.22 12.49
C ASN A 76 4.15 -11.54 12.03
N ASP A 77 3.06 -12.29 12.05
CA ASP A 77 1.71 -11.83 11.69
C ASP A 77 1.22 -10.67 12.58
N SER A 78 1.84 -10.49 13.74
CA SER A 78 1.46 -9.52 14.78
C SER A 78 2.13 -8.15 14.63
N SER A 79 2.53 -7.74 13.42
CA SER A 79 3.05 -6.38 13.18
C SER A 79 2.01 -5.46 12.55
N ILE A 80 2.06 -4.18 12.91
CA ILE A 80 1.17 -3.18 12.33
C ILE A 80 1.35 -3.07 10.82
N LEU A 81 2.60 -3.19 10.35
CA LEU A 81 2.89 -3.19 8.92
C LEU A 81 2.30 -4.40 8.22
N ASN A 82 2.41 -5.60 8.79
CA ASN A 82 1.78 -6.78 8.21
C ASN A 82 0.27 -6.57 8.01
N LYS A 83 -0.39 -5.94 9.00
CA LYS A 83 -1.82 -5.59 8.88
C LYS A 83 -2.10 -4.56 7.79
N LEU A 84 -1.26 -3.55 7.63
CA LEU A 84 -1.35 -2.55 6.56
C LEU A 84 -0.98 -3.12 5.18
N THR A 85 -0.15 -4.14 5.11
CA THR A 85 0.38 -4.71 3.86
C THR A 85 -0.31 -6.02 3.45
N THR A 86 -1.32 -6.48 4.20
CA THR A 86 -2.06 -7.71 3.89
C THR A 86 -3.42 -7.38 3.31
N PHE A 87 -3.65 -7.76 2.04
CA PHE A 87 -4.87 -7.36 1.33
C PHE A 87 -6.16 -7.88 2.00
N LYS A 88 -6.10 -9.07 2.61
CA LYS A 88 -7.22 -9.69 3.34
C LYS A 88 -7.71 -8.84 4.53
N GLU A 89 -6.85 -8.02 5.11
CA GLU A 89 -7.21 -7.14 6.23
C GLU A 89 -8.17 -6.02 5.79
N TYR A 90 -8.20 -5.72 4.49
CA TYR A 90 -9.14 -4.79 3.86
C TYR A 90 -10.45 -5.50 3.47
N TRP A 91 -11.04 -6.22 4.43
CA TRP A 91 -12.25 -7.05 4.27
C TRP A 91 -13.42 -6.34 3.58
N PHE A 92 -13.54 -5.02 3.73
CA PHE A 92 -14.61 -4.22 3.14
C PHE A 92 -14.55 -4.19 1.60
N LEU A 93 -13.40 -4.46 1.00
CA LEU A 93 -13.26 -4.56 -0.46
C LEU A 93 -13.94 -5.82 -1.00
N GLU A 94 -13.89 -6.92 -0.25
CA GLU A 94 -14.46 -8.21 -0.62
C GLU A 94 -15.91 -8.40 -0.11
N ASN A 95 -16.38 -7.54 0.80
CA ASN A 95 -17.72 -7.66 1.38
C ASN A 95 -18.82 -7.43 0.32
N SER A 96 -19.68 -8.43 0.09
CA SER A 96 -20.77 -8.38 -0.90
C SER A 96 -21.94 -7.49 -0.50
N LEU A 97 -22.09 -7.15 0.79
CA LEU A 97 -23.15 -6.27 1.30
C LEU A 97 -22.87 -4.79 1.03
N LEU A 98 -21.60 -4.42 0.80
CA LEU A 98 -21.21 -3.03 0.52
C LEU A 98 -21.37 -2.71 -0.97
N LYS A 99 -21.98 -1.56 -1.27
CA LYS A 99 -22.17 -1.10 -2.66
C LYS A 99 -20.83 -0.65 -3.26
N PRO A 100 -20.66 -0.72 -4.60
CA PRO A 100 -19.43 -0.29 -5.27
C PRO A 100 -18.96 1.12 -4.86
N LYS A 101 -19.89 2.08 -4.75
CA LYS A 101 -19.59 3.46 -4.33
C LYS A 101 -18.95 3.55 -2.93
N ASP A 102 -19.40 2.71 -2.00
CA ASP A 102 -18.94 2.74 -0.60
C ASP A 102 -17.52 2.14 -0.52
N LYS A 103 -17.27 1.10 -1.32
CA LYS A 103 -15.94 0.52 -1.52
C LYS A 103 -14.97 1.52 -2.15
N ILE A 104 -15.39 2.25 -3.18
CA ILE A 104 -14.58 3.31 -3.81
C ILE A 104 -14.25 4.39 -2.78
N SER A 105 -15.21 4.84 -1.98
CA SER A 105 -14.97 5.82 -0.91
C SER A 105 -13.92 5.33 0.07
N ALA A 106 -14.02 4.09 0.53
CA ALA A 106 -13.03 3.49 1.43
C ALA A 106 -11.63 3.39 0.79
N ILE A 107 -11.54 2.98 -0.48
CA ILE A 107 -10.26 2.96 -1.22
C ILE A 107 -9.64 4.35 -1.26
N MET A 108 -10.43 5.37 -1.64
CA MET A 108 -9.94 6.74 -1.79
C MET A 108 -9.44 7.35 -0.49
N GLN A 109 -10.08 7.03 0.64
CA GLN A 109 -9.66 7.46 1.97
C GLN A 109 -8.28 6.93 2.35
N ILE A 110 -7.98 5.68 1.99
CA ILE A 110 -6.75 4.99 2.41
C ILE A 110 -5.61 5.17 1.39
N TYR A 111 -5.92 5.22 0.10
CA TYR A 111 -4.92 5.16 -0.98
C TYR A 111 -3.87 6.27 -0.88
N LYS A 112 -4.30 7.53 -0.74
CA LYS A 112 -3.38 8.67 -0.67
C LYS A 112 -2.49 8.59 0.58
N PRO A 113 -3.01 8.43 1.81
CA PRO A 113 -2.18 8.17 2.98
C PRO A 113 -1.18 7.03 2.79
N LEU A 114 -1.61 5.91 2.19
CA LEU A 114 -0.76 4.75 1.96
C LEU A 114 0.38 5.03 0.97
N SER A 115 0.09 5.76 -0.11
CA SER A 115 1.11 6.19 -1.07
C SER A 115 2.16 7.10 -0.41
N VAL A 116 1.72 8.01 0.48
CA VAL A 116 2.62 8.87 1.24
C VAL A 116 3.47 8.04 2.20
N LEU A 117 2.89 7.02 2.83
CA LEU A 117 3.63 6.10 3.69
C LEU A 117 4.73 5.37 2.91
N MET A 118 4.41 4.82 1.74
CA MET A 118 5.41 4.18 0.87
C MET A 118 6.52 5.16 0.46
N SER A 119 6.18 6.38 0.03
CA SER A 119 7.16 7.41 -0.31
C SER A 119 8.04 7.80 0.88
N ASN A 120 7.47 7.83 2.09
CA ASN A 120 8.21 8.10 3.32
C ASN A 120 9.23 6.99 3.63
N TYR A 121 8.89 5.72 3.43
CA TYR A 121 9.84 4.60 3.51
C TYR A 121 10.97 4.73 2.49
N TYR A 122 10.66 5.08 1.24
CA TYR A 122 11.70 5.39 0.25
C TYR A 122 12.61 6.54 0.68
N ARG A 123 12.03 7.62 1.24
CA ARG A 123 12.76 8.83 1.63
C ARG A 123 13.76 8.58 2.77
N VAL A 124 13.38 7.79 3.77
CA VAL A 124 14.25 7.48 4.92
C VAL A 124 15.11 6.25 4.70
N GLY A 125 14.77 5.43 3.69
CA GLY A 125 15.54 4.28 3.25
C GLY A 125 16.86 4.71 2.64
N ASN A 126 17.88 4.88 3.46
CA ASN A 126 19.24 4.97 2.97
C ASN A 126 19.67 3.61 2.39
N SER A 127 20.52 3.66 1.38
CA SER A 127 21.21 2.46 0.89
C SER A 127 22.27 2.02 1.91
N LYS A 128 22.18 0.78 2.38
CA LYS A 128 23.23 0.11 3.16
C LYS A 128 23.75 -1.05 2.33
N ASN A 129 25.05 -1.04 2.03
CA ASN A 129 25.71 -2.02 1.16
C ASN A 129 25.03 -2.14 -0.24
N GLY A 130 24.57 -1.02 -0.80
CA GLY A 130 23.90 -1.00 -2.10
C GLY A 130 22.44 -1.46 -2.09
N LYS A 131 21.85 -1.77 -0.92
CA LYS A 131 20.45 -2.18 -0.75
C LYS A 131 19.67 -1.19 0.10
N LEU A 132 18.40 -0.97 -0.22
CA LEU A 132 17.50 -0.15 0.59
C LEU A 132 17.22 -0.85 1.93
N VAL A 133 17.38 -0.14 3.04
CA VAL A 133 17.11 -0.69 4.39
C VAL A 133 15.65 -1.15 4.52
N TYR A 134 14.71 -0.41 3.93
CA TYR A 134 13.26 -0.67 4.02
C TYR A 134 12.68 -1.30 2.74
N GLU A 135 13.48 -2.10 2.02
CA GLU A 135 13.07 -2.71 0.75
C GLU A 135 11.82 -3.59 0.85
N LYS A 136 11.60 -4.26 1.99
CA LYS A 136 10.46 -5.15 2.21
C LYS A 136 9.18 -4.34 2.37
N GLU A 137 9.22 -3.29 3.20
CA GLU A 137 8.08 -2.41 3.45
C GLU A 137 7.65 -1.71 2.17
N ILE A 138 8.63 -1.23 1.40
CA ILE A 138 8.40 -0.65 0.08
C ILE A 138 7.71 -1.66 -0.85
N SER A 139 8.24 -2.89 -0.93
CA SER A 139 7.73 -3.93 -1.82
C SER A 139 6.30 -4.34 -1.45
N SER A 140 6.01 -4.55 -0.17
CA SER A 140 4.70 -4.97 0.31
C SER A 140 3.67 -3.83 0.26
N LEU A 141 4.06 -2.58 0.55
CA LEU A 141 3.19 -1.41 0.34
C LEU A 141 2.88 -1.19 -1.14
N GLY A 142 3.88 -1.33 -2.03
CA GLY A 142 3.68 -1.30 -3.47
C GLY A 142 2.69 -2.38 -3.94
N GLY A 143 2.81 -3.60 -3.42
CA GLY A 143 1.87 -4.69 -3.66
C GLY A 143 0.43 -4.35 -3.25
N ILE A 144 0.23 -3.72 -2.10
CA ILE A 144 -1.12 -3.25 -1.69
C ILE A 144 -1.64 -2.14 -2.60
N ILE A 145 -0.81 -1.16 -2.97
CA ILE A 145 -1.20 -0.08 -3.89
C ILE A 145 -1.66 -0.65 -5.23
N PHE A 146 -0.99 -1.68 -5.75
CA PHE A 146 -1.41 -2.38 -6.97
C PHE A 146 -2.78 -3.04 -6.81
N LYS A 147 -2.98 -3.80 -5.74
CA LYS A 147 -4.28 -4.46 -5.48
C LYS A 147 -5.41 -3.46 -5.27
N PHE A 148 -5.14 -2.35 -4.60
CA PHE A 148 -6.09 -1.24 -4.45
C PHE A 148 -6.46 -0.65 -5.81
N THR A 149 -5.46 -0.44 -6.68
CA THR A 149 -5.69 0.08 -8.03
C THR A 149 -6.57 -0.87 -8.85
N ILE A 150 -6.28 -2.18 -8.85
CA ILE A 150 -7.13 -3.19 -9.50
C ILE A 150 -8.56 -3.14 -8.94
N SER A 151 -8.72 -3.16 -7.61
CA SER A 151 -10.03 -3.11 -6.97
C SER A 151 -10.79 -1.84 -7.33
N GLN A 152 -10.10 -0.70 -7.41
CA GLN A 152 -10.69 0.58 -7.76
C GLN A 152 -11.29 0.55 -9.16
N PHE A 153 -10.54 0.07 -10.16
CA PHE A 153 -11.05 -0.07 -11.53
C PHE A 153 -12.18 -1.09 -11.64
N LYS A 154 -12.10 -2.22 -10.94
CA LYS A 154 -13.22 -3.18 -10.88
C LYS A 154 -14.50 -2.54 -10.33
N GLN A 155 -14.39 -1.70 -9.29
CA GLN A 155 -15.56 -0.99 -8.76
C GLN A 155 -16.07 0.08 -9.73
N PHE A 156 -15.21 0.75 -10.49
CA PHE A 156 -15.66 1.67 -11.54
C PHE A 156 -16.37 0.94 -12.66
N ASP A 157 -15.85 -0.20 -13.12
CA ASP A 157 -16.53 -0.99 -14.15
C ASP A 157 -17.94 -1.38 -13.70
N ASN A 158 -18.09 -1.84 -12.44
CA ASN A 158 -19.39 -2.15 -11.85
C ASN A 158 -20.29 -0.91 -11.73
N PHE A 159 -19.73 0.23 -11.31
CA PHE A 159 -20.50 1.46 -11.23
C PHE A 159 -20.99 1.93 -12.61
N PHE A 160 -20.14 1.81 -13.63
CA PHE A 160 -20.47 2.20 -14.99
C PHE A 160 -21.42 1.23 -15.69
N SER A 161 -21.36 -0.07 -15.39
CA SER A 161 -22.34 -1.04 -15.90
C SER A 161 -23.74 -0.80 -15.36
N ASP A 162 -23.85 -0.28 -14.13
CA ASP A 162 -25.12 0.00 -13.47
C ASP A 162 -25.71 1.37 -13.85
N SER A 163 -24.88 2.29 -14.39
CA SER A 163 -25.30 3.62 -14.79
C SER A 163 -25.67 3.69 -16.27
N ILE A 164 -26.88 4.16 -16.58
CA ILE A 164 -27.42 4.16 -17.95
C ILE A 164 -26.52 4.95 -18.91
N HIS A 165 -25.94 6.08 -18.51
CA HIS A 165 -24.90 6.80 -19.27
C HIS A 165 -23.96 7.59 -18.34
N PRO A 166 -22.63 7.41 -18.41
CA PRO A 166 -21.69 8.24 -17.67
C PRO A 166 -21.64 9.68 -18.22
N THR A 167 -21.58 10.66 -17.31
CA THR A 167 -21.39 12.07 -17.66
C THR A 167 -19.99 12.34 -18.21
N GLU A 168 -19.81 13.43 -18.96
CA GLU A 168 -18.50 13.85 -19.47
C GLU A 168 -17.46 14.04 -18.34
N ILE A 169 -17.89 14.57 -17.19
CA ILE A 169 -17.02 14.75 -16.01
C ILE A 169 -16.55 13.40 -15.47
N GLN A 170 -17.42 12.39 -15.44
CA GLN A 170 -17.06 11.04 -15.00
C GLN A 170 -16.10 10.37 -15.99
N LEU A 171 -16.30 10.56 -17.30
CA LEU A 171 -15.41 10.05 -18.33
C LEU A 171 -14.03 10.74 -18.30
N ASP A 172 -13.98 12.06 -18.11
CA ASP A 172 -12.73 12.80 -17.92
C ASP A 172 -11.99 12.36 -16.65
N GLY A 173 -12.72 12.17 -15.55
CA GLY A 173 -12.18 11.59 -14.32
C GLY A 173 -11.53 10.22 -14.56
N LEU A 174 -12.23 9.31 -15.25
CA LEU A 174 -11.71 7.98 -15.58
C LEU A 174 -10.45 8.07 -16.46
N LYS A 175 -10.43 8.96 -17.46
CA LYS A 175 -9.25 9.19 -18.32
C LYS A 175 -8.04 9.67 -17.50
N LYS A 176 -8.24 10.59 -16.55
CA LYS A 176 -7.17 11.06 -15.64
C LYS A 176 -6.64 9.94 -14.76
N MET A 177 -7.52 9.05 -14.28
CA MET A 177 -7.13 7.89 -13.49
C MET A 177 -6.34 6.85 -14.30
N LEU A 178 -6.76 6.57 -15.53
CA LEU A 178 -6.01 5.73 -16.47
C LEU A 178 -4.61 6.32 -16.71
N HIS A 179 -4.54 7.62 -17.02
CA HIS A 179 -3.26 8.30 -17.22
C HIS A 179 -2.35 8.20 -15.99
N GLY A 180 -2.86 8.48 -14.79
CA GLY A 180 -2.10 8.36 -13.55
C GLY A 180 -1.62 6.93 -13.29
N THR A 181 -2.44 5.93 -13.61
CA THR A 181 -2.08 4.52 -13.51
C THR A 181 -0.97 4.15 -14.49
N ASN A 182 -1.02 4.67 -15.72
CA ASN A 182 0.06 4.49 -16.71
C ASN A 182 1.37 5.10 -16.28
N THR A 183 1.34 6.30 -15.70
CA THR A 183 2.54 6.91 -15.11
C THR A 183 3.11 6.04 -13.99
N MET A 184 2.25 5.49 -13.12
CA MET A 184 2.66 4.56 -12.07
C MET A 184 3.30 3.29 -12.66
N LEU A 185 2.65 2.63 -13.62
CA LEU A 185 3.17 1.44 -14.29
C LEU A 185 4.54 1.70 -14.94
N ALA A 186 4.68 2.81 -15.64
CA ALA A 186 5.95 3.22 -16.24
C ALA A 186 7.04 3.43 -15.17
N GLY A 187 6.69 4.04 -14.02
CA GLY A 187 7.60 4.21 -12.88
C GLY A 187 8.10 2.87 -12.34
N TYR A 188 7.22 1.89 -12.15
CA TYR A 188 7.63 0.56 -11.68
C TYR A 188 8.45 -0.22 -12.70
N LEU A 189 8.15 -0.10 -14.00
CA LEU A 189 9.02 -0.65 -15.05
C LEU A 189 10.45 -0.08 -14.97
N ILE A 190 10.60 1.21 -14.65
CA ILE A 190 11.92 1.83 -14.42
C ILE A 190 12.59 1.23 -13.18
N ILE A 191 11.86 1.04 -12.08
CA ILE A 191 12.41 0.42 -10.88
C ILE A 191 12.96 -0.98 -11.20
N PHE A 192 12.21 -1.80 -11.94
CA PHE A 192 12.66 -3.13 -12.34
C PHE A 192 13.84 -3.11 -13.33
N GLU A 193 14.01 -2.02 -14.09
CA GLU A 193 15.07 -1.88 -15.09
C GLU A 193 16.37 -1.37 -14.47
N LYS A 194 16.28 -0.35 -13.60
CA LYS A 194 17.44 0.44 -13.14
C LYS A 194 17.75 0.26 -11.66
N ASP A 195 16.70 0.15 -10.84
CA ASP A 195 16.84 0.20 -9.38
C ASP A 195 16.71 -1.18 -8.72
N TYR A 196 16.52 -2.25 -9.50
CA TYR A 196 16.35 -3.62 -8.99
C TYR A 196 17.53 -4.07 -8.12
N ASN A 197 18.74 -3.57 -8.40
CA ASN A 197 19.94 -3.87 -7.62
C ASN A 197 19.88 -3.32 -6.19
N GLN A 198 18.96 -2.39 -5.90
CA GLN A 198 18.75 -1.85 -4.57
C GLN A 198 17.83 -2.74 -3.71
N PHE A 199 17.27 -3.81 -4.27
CA PHE A 199 16.39 -4.75 -3.59
C PHE A 199 17.02 -6.14 -3.50
N SER A 200 16.70 -6.90 -2.47
CA SER A 200 16.94 -8.34 -2.42
C SER A 200 16.05 -9.06 -3.42
N ASN A 201 16.47 -10.28 -3.80
CA ASN A 201 15.73 -11.10 -4.73
C ASN A 201 14.30 -11.41 -4.24
N SER A 202 14.10 -11.65 -2.93
CA SER A 202 12.77 -11.92 -2.39
C SER A 202 11.84 -10.71 -2.53
N SER A 203 12.30 -9.53 -2.11
CA SER A 203 11.50 -8.31 -2.09
C SER A 203 11.12 -7.87 -3.50
N ILE A 204 12.09 -7.84 -4.42
CA ILE A 204 11.84 -7.44 -5.81
C ILE A 204 10.91 -8.43 -6.51
N CYS A 205 11.02 -9.73 -6.24
CA CYS A 205 10.16 -10.74 -6.86
C CYS A 205 8.71 -10.69 -6.34
N GLU A 206 8.50 -10.40 -5.05
CA GLU A 206 7.16 -10.20 -4.49
C GLU A 206 6.45 -9.00 -5.13
N MET A 207 7.16 -7.87 -5.21
CA MET A 207 6.64 -6.66 -5.84
C MET A 207 6.36 -6.88 -7.33
N CYS A 208 7.27 -7.55 -8.03
CA CYS A 208 7.18 -7.94 -9.43
C CYS A 208 5.96 -8.83 -9.72
N LYS A 209 5.68 -9.82 -8.87
CA LYS A 209 4.48 -10.67 -8.99
C LYS A 209 3.21 -9.85 -8.86
N SER A 210 3.13 -8.98 -7.84
CA SER A 210 1.96 -8.12 -7.63
C SER A 210 1.80 -7.09 -8.77
N PHE A 211 2.90 -6.59 -9.30
CA PHE A 211 2.91 -5.71 -10.47
C PHE A 211 2.37 -6.41 -11.71
N GLN A 212 2.77 -7.67 -11.97
CA GLN A 212 2.30 -8.42 -13.14
C GLN A 212 0.78 -8.52 -13.19
N GLU A 213 0.14 -8.81 -12.05
CA GLU A 213 -1.33 -8.87 -11.96
C GLU A 213 -2.00 -7.54 -12.37
N LEU A 214 -1.48 -6.41 -11.87
CA LEU A 214 -1.98 -5.08 -12.24
C LEU A 214 -1.67 -4.77 -13.71
N PHE A 215 -0.45 -5.05 -14.16
CA PHE A 215 -0.01 -4.77 -15.51
C PHE A 215 -0.87 -5.51 -16.53
N ASP A 216 -1.17 -6.79 -16.29
CA ASP A 216 -2.03 -7.57 -17.18
C ASP A 216 -3.47 -7.04 -17.21
N PHE A 217 -4.00 -6.68 -16.04
CA PHE A 217 -5.32 -6.06 -15.93
C PHE A 217 -5.41 -4.74 -16.70
N MET A 218 -4.42 -3.85 -16.54
CA MET A 218 -4.40 -2.54 -17.19
C MET A 218 -4.06 -2.62 -18.68
N TYR A 219 -3.12 -3.47 -19.08
CA TYR A 219 -2.67 -3.59 -20.47
C TYR A 219 -3.83 -3.84 -21.44
N SER A 220 -4.89 -4.55 -21.02
CA SER A 220 -6.08 -4.74 -21.84
C SER A 220 -6.82 -3.43 -22.18
N ARG A 221 -6.74 -2.44 -21.29
CA ARG A 221 -7.46 -1.16 -21.32
C ARG A 221 -6.70 -0.04 -22.05
N GLU A 222 -5.41 -0.24 -22.29
CA GLU A 222 -4.55 0.79 -22.83
C GLU A 222 -4.72 1.04 -24.33
N ASP A 223 -4.46 2.29 -24.72
CA ASP A 223 -4.35 2.66 -26.12
C ASP A 223 -3.10 2.03 -26.78
N ILE A 224 -3.09 2.01 -28.11
CA ILE A 224 -2.03 1.36 -28.89
C ILE A 224 -0.66 1.98 -28.61
N GLN A 225 -0.57 3.30 -28.44
CA GLN A 225 0.70 3.99 -28.21
C GLN A 225 1.29 3.62 -26.85
N THR A 226 0.45 3.62 -25.80
CA THR A 226 0.85 3.19 -24.46
C THR A 226 1.32 1.73 -24.46
N LYS A 227 0.59 0.83 -25.14
CA LYS A 227 0.98 -0.58 -25.31
C LYS A 227 2.35 -0.73 -25.97
N LEU A 228 2.62 0.02 -27.04
CA LEU A 228 3.91 -0.02 -27.75
C LEU A 228 5.08 0.41 -26.84
N GLU A 229 4.91 1.46 -26.04
CA GLU A 229 5.95 1.91 -25.10
C GLU A 229 6.19 0.89 -23.99
N PHE A 230 5.11 0.30 -23.43
CA PHE A 230 5.27 -0.78 -22.45
C PHE A 230 5.98 -1.99 -23.05
N ASN A 231 5.62 -2.43 -24.25
CA ASN A 231 6.27 -3.55 -24.94
C ASN A 231 7.76 -3.30 -25.19
N LYS A 232 8.14 -2.06 -25.52
CA LYS A 232 9.55 -1.67 -25.67
C LYS A 232 10.32 -1.85 -24.35
N ARG A 233 9.78 -1.36 -23.23
CA ARG A 233 10.42 -1.48 -21.90
C ARG A 233 10.50 -2.92 -21.43
N ILE A 234 9.42 -3.68 -21.63
CA ILE A 234 9.31 -5.12 -21.42
C ILE A 234 10.43 -5.88 -22.14
N LYS A 235 10.67 -5.57 -23.41
CA LYS A 235 11.73 -6.19 -24.20
C LYS A 235 13.13 -5.89 -23.63
N LEU A 236 13.35 -4.66 -23.14
CA LEU A 236 14.61 -4.28 -22.48
C LEU A 236 14.79 -5.04 -21.15
N LEU A 237 13.74 -5.14 -20.34
CA LEU A 237 13.74 -5.88 -19.08
C LEU A 237 14.06 -7.37 -19.27
N LYS A 238 13.43 -8.03 -20.26
CA LYS A 238 13.73 -9.44 -20.61
C LYS A 238 15.21 -9.65 -20.92
N LYS A 239 15.82 -8.70 -21.63
CA LYS A 239 17.22 -8.80 -22.09
C LYS A 239 18.22 -8.51 -20.98
N ASN A 240 17.94 -7.52 -20.14
CA ASN A 240 18.94 -6.93 -19.25
C ASN A 240 18.79 -7.34 -17.78
N SER A 241 17.63 -7.86 -17.36
CA SER A 241 17.41 -8.20 -15.97
C SER A 241 18.12 -9.50 -15.57
N THR A 242 18.83 -9.45 -14.44
CA THR A 242 19.49 -10.61 -13.83
C THR A 242 18.52 -11.49 -13.04
N PHE A 243 17.38 -10.95 -12.60
CA PHE A 243 16.40 -11.68 -11.79
C PHE A 243 15.39 -12.42 -12.66
N PHE A 244 15.23 -13.72 -12.39
CA PHE A 244 14.29 -14.58 -13.12
C PHE A 244 12.85 -14.06 -13.02
N CYS A 245 12.38 -13.67 -11.84
CA CYS A 245 11.01 -13.16 -11.67
C CYS A 245 10.73 -11.91 -12.52
N ILE A 246 11.68 -10.99 -12.68
CA ILE A 246 11.52 -9.80 -13.54
C ILE A 246 11.41 -10.22 -15.02
N ARG A 247 12.15 -11.26 -15.43
CA ARG A 247 12.00 -11.84 -16.77
C ARG A 247 10.65 -12.55 -16.94
N GLU A 248 10.11 -13.12 -15.87
CA GLU A 248 8.82 -13.84 -15.85
C GLU A 248 7.57 -12.96 -15.90
N ILE A 249 7.64 -11.65 -15.58
CA ILE A 249 6.50 -10.69 -15.75
C ILE A 249 5.87 -10.83 -17.17
N LEU A 250 6.63 -11.38 -18.12
CA LEU A 250 6.43 -11.22 -19.54
C LEU A 250 6.42 -12.53 -20.32
N LYS A 251 6.22 -13.68 -19.66
CA LYS A 251 6.27 -14.97 -20.34
C LYS A 251 5.15 -15.20 -21.39
N ASN A 252 4.10 -14.37 -21.39
CA ASN A 252 2.93 -14.55 -22.28
C ASN A 252 2.58 -13.30 -23.12
N LYS A 253 3.54 -12.40 -23.38
CA LYS A 253 3.34 -11.20 -24.22
C LYS A 253 4.52 -10.93 -25.16
#